data_AF-A0A1A9D2Y1-F1
#
_entry.id   AF-A0A1A9D2Y1-F1
#
_cell.length_a   1.000
_cell.length_b   1.000
_cell.length_c   1.000
_cell.angle_alpha   90.00
_cell.angle_beta   90.00
_cell.angle_gamma   90.00
#
_symmetry.space_group_name_H-M   'P 1'
#
loop_
_entity.id
_entity.type
_entity.pdbx_description
1 polymer ?
#
loop_
_entity_poly.entity_id
_entity_poly.type
_entity_poly.pdbx_seq_one_letter_code
_entity_poly.pdbx_strand_id
1 'polypeptide(L)'
;MTLEEEIKFYAQAIGDARRTLVCEPHREGQVRDAVASQGLDAVLTVMTSPACPAGRLLVLDTPALQAAMAQDLHRAARTIRLRR
;
A
#
# COMPACT_ATOMS: atom_id res chain seq x y z
N MET A 1 3.43 9.56 -18.33
CA MET A 1 3.02 9.98 -16.99
C MET A 1 4.28 10.07 -16.16
N THR A 2 4.55 11.22 -15.56
CA THR A 2 5.72 11.39 -14.68
C THR A 2 5.43 10.81 -13.30
N LEU A 3 6.47 10.50 -12.53
CA LEU A 3 6.33 10.01 -11.14
C LEU A 3 5.49 10.97 -10.28
N GLU A 4 5.63 12.27 -10.52
CA GLU A 4 4.90 13.32 -9.82
C GLU A 4 3.40 13.31 -10.14
N GLU A 5 3.05 13.13 -11.42
CA GLU A 5 1.67 13.00 -11.88
C GLU A 5 1.00 11.75 -11.30
N GLU A 6 1.75 10.65 -11.22
CA GLU A 6 1.29 9.37 -10.68
C GLU A 6 1.01 9.50 -9.17
N ILE A 7 1.90 10.12 -8.40
CA ILE A 7 1.70 10.38 -6.96
C ILE A 7 0.52 11.32 -6.73
N LYS A 8 0.38 12.41 -7.50
CA LYS A 8 -0.74 13.34 -7.38
C LYS A 8 -2.08 12.67 -7.67
N PHE A 9 -2.13 11.87 -8.73
CA PHE A 9 -3.32 11.11 -9.10
C PHE A 9 -3.77 10.21 -7.95
N TYR A 10 -2.83 9.49 -7.33
CA TYR A 10 -3.17 8.65 -6.18
C TYR A 10 -3.56 9.48 -4.96
N ALA A 11 -2.86 10.56 -4.64
CA ALA A 11 -3.21 11.45 -3.53
C ALA A 11 -4.63 12.02 -3.66
N GLN A 12 -5.07 12.37 -4.87
CA GLN A 12 -6.41 12.91 -5.12
C GLN A 12 -7.53 11.85 -5.06
N ALA A 13 -7.22 10.59 -5.39
CA ALA A 13 -8.17 9.48 -5.31
C ALA A 13 -8.34 8.92 -3.88
N ILE A 14 -7.58 9.45 -2.91
CA ILE A 14 -7.51 8.99 -1.52
C ILE A 14 -8.31 9.97 -0.65
N GLY A 15 -9.38 9.49 0.01
CA GLY A 15 -9.97 10.19 1.16
C GLY A 15 -9.06 10.13 2.40
N ASP A 16 -9.55 10.30 3.62
CA ASP A 16 -8.73 10.31 4.87
C ASP A 16 -7.94 9.02 5.19
N ALA A 17 -8.02 7.98 4.37
CA ALA A 17 -7.43 6.68 4.67
C ALA A 17 -5.96 6.57 4.25
N ARG A 18 -5.08 6.17 5.18
CA ARG A 18 -3.66 5.91 4.91
C ARG A 18 -3.47 4.76 3.91
N ARG A 19 -2.60 4.95 2.90
CA ARG A 19 -2.24 3.92 1.91
C ARG A 19 -0.76 3.65 1.85
N THR A 20 -0.41 2.49 1.32
CA THR A 20 0.98 2.05 1.13
C THR A 20 1.34 2.04 -0.34
N LEU A 21 2.34 2.84 -0.72
CA LEU A 21 3.00 2.76 -2.01
C LEU A 21 4.06 1.66 -1.96
N VAL A 22 4.00 0.73 -2.90
CA VAL A 22 5.01 -0.31 -3.08
C VAL A 22 5.83 0.00 -4.32
N CYS A 23 7.15 0.00 -4.16
CA CYS A 23 8.10 0.28 -5.21
C CYS A 23 9.25 -0.73 -5.22
N GLU A 24 10.08 -0.66 -6.25
CA GLU A 24 11.32 -1.43 -6.34
C GLU A 24 12.31 -0.98 -5.27
N PRO A 25 13.12 -1.89 -4.70
CA PRO A 25 14.05 -1.56 -3.62
C PRO A 25 15.02 -0.41 -3.96
N HIS A 26 15.51 -0.36 -5.20
CA HIS A 26 16.44 0.67 -5.64
C HIS A 26 15.80 2.06 -5.85
N ARG A 27 14.46 2.15 -5.84
CA ARG A 27 13.70 3.40 -6.02
C ARG A 27 13.17 3.99 -4.71
N GLU A 28 13.43 3.34 -3.58
CA GLU A 28 12.89 3.73 -2.27
C GLU A 28 13.14 5.20 -1.94
N GLY A 29 14.40 5.65 -2.08
CA GLY A 29 14.78 7.04 -1.80
C GLY A 29 14.02 8.01 -2.69
N GLN A 30 14.00 7.76 -4.00
CA GLN A 30 13.29 8.61 -4.97
C GLN A 30 11.80 8.73 -4.65
N VAL A 31 11.15 7.62 -4.28
CA VAL A 31 9.72 7.60 -3.98
C VAL A 31 9.43 8.29 -2.65
N ARG A 32 10.27 8.10 -1.62
CA ARG A 32 10.14 8.82 -0.35
C ARG A 32 10.33 10.31 -0.52
N ASP A 33 11.35 10.73 -1.24
CA ASP A 33 11.59 12.15 -1.52
C ASP A 33 10.41 12.77 -2.27
N ALA A 34 9.84 12.04 -3.23
CA ALA A 34 8.67 12.49 -3.96
C ALA A 34 7.41 12.60 -3.07
N VAL A 35 7.17 11.64 -2.17
CA VAL A 35 6.06 11.70 -1.19
C VAL A 35 6.25 12.88 -0.23
N ALA A 36 7.46 13.08 0.28
CA ALA A 36 7.80 14.16 1.20
C ALA A 36 7.69 15.54 0.54
N SER A 37 8.17 15.67 -0.71
CA SER A 37 8.07 16.92 -1.48
C SER A 37 6.62 17.37 -1.72
N GLN A 38 5.68 16.43 -1.69
CA GLN A 38 4.25 16.70 -1.83
C GLN A 38 3.52 16.81 -0.48
N GLY A 39 4.22 16.68 0.64
CA GLY A 39 3.62 16.77 1.98
C GLY A 39 2.65 15.62 2.29
N LEU A 40 2.82 14.47 1.65
CA LEU A 40 1.88 13.34 1.74
C LEU A 40 2.28 12.29 2.78
N ASP A 41 3.33 12.52 3.58
CA ASP A 41 3.85 11.57 4.56
C ASP A 41 2.82 11.13 5.61
N ALA A 42 1.81 11.98 5.88
CA ALA A 42 0.75 11.67 6.84
C ALA A 42 -0.25 10.62 6.32
N VAL A 43 -0.39 10.49 5.00
CA VAL A 43 -1.39 9.67 4.31
C VAL A 43 -0.78 8.55 3.45
N LEU A 44 0.49 8.66 3.05
CA LEU A 44 1.19 7.67 2.25
C LEU A 44 2.38 7.08 3.02
N THR A 45 2.44 5.76 3.08
CA THR A 45 3.58 4.99 3.58
C THR A 45 4.31 4.35 2.41
N VAL A 46 5.63 4.36 2.39
CA VAL A 46 6.43 3.72 1.33
C VAL A 46 6.95 2.37 1.82
N MET A 47 6.71 1.33 1.02
CA MET A 47 7.23 -0.03 1.21
C MET A 47 7.99 -0.45 -0.05
N THR A 48 9.01 -1.27 0.12
CA THR A 48 9.76 -1.85 -1.00
C THR A 48 9.42 -3.32 -1.16
N SER A 49 9.38 -3.80 -2.40
CA SER A 49 9.22 -5.23 -2.68
C SER A 49 9.94 -5.61 -3.97
N PRO A 50 10.74 -6.70 -3.98
CA PRO A 50 11.33 -7.24 -5.21
C PRO A 50 10.27 -7.81 -6.16
N ALA A 51 9.04 -8.04 -5.69
CA ALA A 51 7.91 -8.45 -6.53
C ALA A 51 7.19 -7.25 -7.18
N CYS A 52 7.61 -6.01 -6.91
CA CYS A 52 7.06 -4.84 -7.57
C CYS A 52 7.50 -4.82 -9.05
N PRO A 53 6.57 -4.66 -10.01
CA PRO A 53 6.93 -4.60 -11.42
C PRO A 53 7.86 -3.43 -11.74
N ALA A 54 8.85 -3.68 -12.58
CA ALA A 54 9.85 -2.68 -12.94
C ALA A 54 9.21 -1.39 -13.51
N GLY A 55 9.65 -0.24 -13.00
CA GLY A 55 9.18 1.06 -13.44
C GLY A 55 7.78 1.45 -12.93
N ARG A 56 7.07 0.59 -12.18
CA ARG A 56 5.72 0.87 -11.67
C ARG A 56 5.70 1.11 -10.17
N LEU A 57 4.63 1.76 -9.72
CA LEU A 57 4.23 1.84 -8.32
C LEU A 57 2.93 1.06 -8.13
N LEU A 58 2.84 0.31 -7.04
CA LEU A 58 1.59 -0.31 -6.62
C LEU A 58 1.04 0.45 -5.42
N VAL A 59 -0.27 0.62 -5.36
CA VAL A 59 -0.94 1.25 -4.23
C VAL A 59 -1.77 0.20 -3.52
N LEU A 60 -1.45 -0.03 -2.26
CA LEU A 60 -2.14 -1.00 -1.40
C LEU A 60 -2.83 -0.28 -0.26
N ASP A 61 -4.06 -0.69 0.03
CA ASP A 61 -4.70 -0.42 1.31
C ASP A 61 -4.30 -1.54 2.27
N THR A 62 -3.08 -1.42 2.83
CA THR A 62 -2.53 -2.43 3.74
C THR A 62 -3.43 -2.66 4.96
N PRO A 63 -4.01 -1.64 5.61
CA PRO A 63 -4.97 -1.84 6.70
C PRO A 63 -6.19 -2.67 6.28
N ALA A 64 -6.80 -2.36 5.13
CA ALA A 64 -7.95 -3.12 4.64
C ALA A 64 -7.57 -4.58 4.31
N LEU A 65 -6.40 -4.80 3.71
CA LEU A 65 -5.90 -6.13 3.40
C LEU A 65 -5.67 -6.96 4.68
N GLN A 66 -5.03 -6.38 5.69
CA GLN A 66 -4.82 -7.03 6.98
C GLN A 66 -6.13 -7.38 7.68
N ALA A 67 -7.12 -6.47 7.64
CA ALA A 67 -8.45 -6.70 8.20
C ALA A 67 -9.17 -7.88 7.51
N ALA A 68 -9.12 -7.93 6.17
CA ALA A 68 -9.71 -9.03 5.40
C ALA A 68 -9.04 -10.38 5.73
N MET A 69 -7.71 -10.42 5.77
CA MET A 69 -6.95 -11.62 6.14
C MET A 69 -7.28 -12.12 7.55
N ALA A 70 -7.37 -11.20 8.51
CA ALA A 70 -7.76 -11.54 9.88
C ALA A 70 -9.18 -12.12 9.93
N GLN A 71 -10.12 -11.53 9.21
CA GLN A 71 -11.50 -12.01 9.14
C GLN A 71 -11.59 -13.42 8.55
N ASP A 72 -10.86 -13.71 7.48
CA ASP A 72 -10.85 -15.04 6.85
C ASP A 72 -10.19 -16.08 7.75
N LEU A 73 -9.11 -15.72 8.45
CA LEU A 73 -8.50 -16.59 9.46
C LEU A 73 -9.48 -16.92 10.59
N HIS A 74 -10.21 -15.91 11.09
CA HIS A 74 -11.23 -16.11 12.12
C HIS A 74 -12.38 -16.99 11.62
N ARG A 75 -12.81 -16.85 10.36
CA ARG A 75 -13.82 -17.73 9.75
C ARG A 75 -13.31 -19.16 9.67
N ALA A 76 -12.11 -19.38 9.14
CA ALA A 76 -11.52 -20.71 9.03
C ALA A 76 -11.40 -21.41 10.40
N ALA A 77 -10.92 -20.68 11.41
CA ALA A 77 -10.80 -21.19 12.78
C ALA A 77 -12.17 -21.60 13.38
N ARG A 78 -13.24 -20.84 13.12
CA ARG A 78 -14.61 -21.19 13.54
C ARG A 78 -15.11 -22.44 12.85
N THR A 79 -14.86 -22.60 11.54
CA THR A 79 -15.28 -23.79 10.78
C THR A 79 -14.56 -25.05 11.24
N ILE A 80 -13.28 -24.96 11.63
CA ILE A 80 -12.52 -26.10 12.16
C ILE A 80 -13.04 -26.51 13.55
N ARG A 81 -13.40 -25.55 14.41
CA ARG A 81 -13.99 -25.84 15.73
C ARG A 81 -15.36 -26.52 15.66
N LEU A 82 -16.18 -26.19 14.66
CA LEU A 82 -17.52 -26.78 14.50
C LEU A 82 -17.50 -28.19 13.87
N ARG A 83 -16.35 -28.64 13.35
CA ARG A 83 -16.16 -29.97 12.75
C ARG A 83 -15.47 -30.97 13.68
N ARG A 84 -15.16 -30.59 14.93
CA ARG A 84 -14.74 -31.48 16.00
C ARG A 84 -15.91 -31.72 16.94
#